data_AF-A0A3G4VYV6-F1
#
_entry.id   AF-A0A3G4VYV6-F1
#
_cell.length_a   1.000
_cell.length_b   1.000
_cell.length_c   1.000
_cell.angle_alpha   90.00
_cell.angle_beta   90.00
_cell.angle_gamma   90.00
#
_symmetry.space_group_name_H-M   'P 1'
#
loop_
_entity.id
_entity.type
_entity.pdbx_description
1 polymer ?
#
loop_
_entity_poly.entity_id
_entity_poly.type
_entity_poly.pdbx_seq_one_letter_code
_entity_poly.pdbx_strand_id
1 'polypeptide(L)'
;MADTPQTFDTAQPPDYGDLTAVYVNCTLKRSPETSNTEGLIDKSRAVMAAAGARTSLIRAVDHDIATGVWPDMTEHGWESDQWPVLYSQIMDADILVLCGPVWLGDNSSVMKRVIERLYACSSILNDQGQYAFYGRVGGALITGNEDGVKHCAMNILYSLQHLGYAIPPQADAGWMGEAGPGPSYLDPGSGGPENDFTNRNTAFMSWNLMHLAALLKRGGGIPAHGNQRSLWDAGCRFDFPNPEHR
;
A
#
# COMPACT_ATOMS: atom_id res chain seq x y z
N MET A 1 -9.37 -37.01 31.95
CA MET A 1 -8.70 -35.70 31.92
C MET A 1 -9.67 -34.76 31.26
N ALA A 2 -10.29 -33.87 32.04
CA ALA A 2 -11.28 -32.93 31.54
C ALA A 2 -10.55 -31.75 30.90
N ASP A 3 -10.81 -31.53 29.62
CA ASP A 3 -10.36 -30.36 28.88
C ASP A 3 -11.04 -29.13 29.46
N THR A 4 -10.27 -28.26 30.09
CA THR A 4 -10.78 -26.99 30.63
C THR A 4 -10.81 -26.01 29.47
N PRO A 5 -11.97 -25.45 29.08
CA PRO A 5 -12.01 -24.46 28.02
C PRO A 5 -11.14 -23.27 28.42
N GLN A 6 -10.07 -23.02 27.67
CA GLN A 6 -9.32 -21.77 27.82
C GLN A 6 -10.27 -20.64 27.44
N THR A 7 -10.65 -19.84 28.43
CA THR A 7 -11.31 -18.56 28.23
C THR A 7 -10.32 -17.68 27.46
N PHE A 8 -10.56 -17.48 26.17
CA PHE A 8 -9.86 -16.45 25.41
C PHE A 8 -10.21 -15.12 26.06
N ASP A 9 -9.20 -14.46 26.61
CA ASP A 9 -9.30 -13.09 27.07
C ASP A 9 -9.73 -12.23 25.88
N THR A 10 -11.00 -11.83 25.86
CA THR A 10 -11.52 -10.89 24.87
C THR A 10 -11.04 -9.51 25.25
N ALA A 11 -9.73 -9.29 25.11
CA ALA A 11 -9.16 -7.96 25.13
C ALA A 11 -9.97 -7.11 24.15
N GLN A 12 -10.38 -5.91 24.59
CA GLN A 12 -11.02 -4.95 23.71
C GLN A 12 -10.16 -4.80 22.44
N PRO A 13 -10.76 -4.85 21.23
CA PRO A 13 -9.99 -4.68 20.01
C PRO A 13 -9.24 -3.35 20.08
N PRO A 14 -7.98 -3.29 19.60
CA PRO A 14 -7.20 -2.06 19.68
C PRO A 14 -7.92 -0.93 18.93
N ASP A 15 -7.95 0.27 19.51
CA ASP A 15 -8.48 1.47 18.87
C ASP A 15 -7.48 2.00 17.83
N TYR A 16 -7.94 2.22 16.60
CA TYR A 16 -7.18 2.79 15.49
C TYR A 16 -7.74 4.13 15.01
N GLY A 17 -8.51 4.84 15.84
CA GLY A 17 -9.04 6.17 15.55
C GLY A 17 -7.99 7.23 15.17
N ASP A 18 -6.73 7.00 15.57
CA ASP A 18 -5.58 7.84 15.22
C ASP A 18 -4.98 7.53 13.85
N LEU A 19 -5.38 6.44 13.18
CA LEU A 19 -4.80 6.02 11.91
C LEU A 19 -5.55 6.56 10.69
N THR A 20 -4.79 6.85 9.63
CA THR A 20 -5.29 7.15 8.28
C THR A 20 -4.75 6.14 7.26
N ALA A 21 -5.63 5.65 6.38
CA ALA A 21 -5.28 4.77 5.28
C ALA A 21 -5.78 5.34 3.95
N VAL A 22 -4.90 5.34 2.95
CA VAL A 22 -5.25 5.70 1.58
C VAL A 22 -5.11 4.50 0.66
N TYR A 23 -6.12 4.29 -0.18
CA TYR A 23 -6.13 3.27 -1.21
C TYR A 23 -5.96 3.95 -2.57
N VAL A 24 -5.05 3.45 -3.40
CA VAL A 24 -4.90 3.92 -4.78
C VAL A 24 -5.39 2.82 -5.72
N ASN A 25 -6.59 3.02 -6.28
CA ASN A 25 -7.20 2.12 -7.25
C ASN A 25 -6.66 2.40 -8.66
N CYS A 26 -5.79 1.51 -9.11
CA CYS A 26 -5.12 1.53 -10.40
C CYS A 26 -5.88 0.73 -11.47
N THR A 27 -7.21 0.69 -11.37
CA THR A 27 -8.07 0.21 -12.47
C THR A 27 -7.83 1.02 -13.75
N LEU A 28 -8.14 0.42 -14.90
CA LEU A 28 -8.12 1.11 -16.20
C LEU A 28 -9.44 1.84 -16.48
N LYS A 29 -10.47 1.61 -15.65
CA LYS A 29 -11.84 2.09 -15.84
C LYS A 29 -12.06 3.44 -15.15
N ARG A 30 -12.41 4.47 -15.93
CA ARG A 30 -12.71 5.80 -15.39
C ARG A 30 -14.02 5.81 -14.61
N SER A 31 -14.11 6.65 -13.58
CA SER A 31 -15.37 6.89 -12.89
C SER A 31 -16.44 7.44 -13.84
N PRO A 32 -17.72 7.05 -13.70
CA PRO A 32 -18.28 6.19 -12.64
C PRO A 32 -18.32 4.69 -12.99
N GLU A 33 -17.55 4.20 -13.96
CA GLU A 33 -17.59 2.79 -14.33
C GLU A 33 -17.19 1.88 -13.15
N THR A 34 -17.90 0.77 -12.98
CA THR A 34 -17.64 -0.20 -11.93
C THR A 34 -16.24 -0.80 -12.05
N SER A 35 -15.46 -0.66 -10.98
CA SER A 35 -14.16 -1.30 -10.81
C SER A 35 -14.28 -2.53 -9.91
N ASN A 36 -13.96 -3.71 -10.44
CA ASN A 36 -13.92 -4.96 -9.69
C ASN A 36 -12.97 -4.88 -8.49
N THR A 37 -11.83 -4.23 -8.67
CA THR A 37 -10.86 -4.00 -7.60
C THR A 37 -11.45 -3.13 -6.48
N GLU A 38 -12.32 -2.18 -6.80
CA GLU A 38 -12.96 -1.32 -5.79
C GLU A 38 -13.87 -2.10 -4.85
N GLY A 39 -14.57 -3.12 -5.35
CA GLY A 39 -15.35 -4.02 -4.51
C GLY A 39 -14.51 -4.70 -3.42
N LEU A 40 -13.28 -5.11 -3.75
CA LEU A 40 -12.35 -5.70 -2.78
C LEU A 40 -11.74 -4.64 -1.84
N ILE A 41 -11.45 -3.45 -2.36
CA ILE A 41 -11.02 -2.29 -1.55
C ILE A 41 -12.06 -1.99 -0.47
N ASP A 42 -13.34 -1.96 -0.82
CA ASP A 42 -14.42 -1.63 0.12
C ASP A 42 -14.52 -2.64 1.27
N LYS A 43 -14.20 -3.93 1.03
CA LYS A 43 -14.10 -4.93 2.11
C LYS A 43 -12.99 -4.57 3.10
N SER A 44 -11.79 -4.23 2.60
CA SER A 44 -10.66 -3.84 3.44
C SER A 44 -10.95 -2.53 4.20
N ARG A 45 -11.51 -1.53 3.52
CA ARG A 45 -11.91 -0.25 4.13
C ARG A 45 -12.95 -0.43 5.22
N ALA A 46 -13.92 -1.33 5.03
CA ALA A 46 -14.92 -1.64 6.05
C ALA A 46 -14.29 -2.24 7.32
N VAL A 47 -13.31 -3.14 7.17
CA VAL A 47 -12.57 -3.69 8.32
C VAL A 47 -11.81 -2.59 9.06
N MET A 48 -11.07 -1.74 8.34
CA MET A 48 -10.30 -0.65 8.95
C MET A 48 -11.21 0.39 9.64
N ALA A 49 -12.30 0.79 8.98
CA ALA A 49 -13.25 1.75 9.52
C ALA A 49 -13.98 1.23 10.76
N ALA A 50 -14.35 -0.07 10.78
CA ALA A 50 -14.95 -0.71 11.96
C ALA A 50 -14.00 -0.71 13.17
N ALA A 51 -12.69 -0.67 12.94
CA ALA A 51 -11.68 -0.54 13.99
C ALA A 51 -11.28 0.92 14.31
N GLY A 52 -11.94 1.90 13.69
CA GLY A 52 -11.78 3.33 13.96
C GLY A 52 -10.91 4.09 12.94
N ALA A 53 -10.14 3.41 12.09
CA ALA A 53 -9.24 4.07 11.15
C ALA A 53 -10.00 4.84 10.05
N ARG A 54 -9.51 6.03 9.69
CA ARG A 54 -10.07 6.83 8.60
C ARG A 54 -9.53 6.33 7.27
N THR A 55 -10.41 6.12 6.28
CA THR A 55 -9.99 5.63 4.95
C THR A 55 -10.39 6.58 3.82
N SER A 56 -9.48 6.76 2.86
CA SER A 56 -9.71 7.49 1.61
C SER A 56 -9.37 6.62 0.39
N LEU A 57 -9.89 7.01 -0.78
CA LEU A 57 -9.70 6.29 -2.03
C LEU A 57 -9.37 7.28 -3.15
N ILE A 58 -8.27 7.02 -3.85
CA ILE A 58 -7.85 7.72 -5.06
C ILE A 58 -8.01 6.75 -6.22
N ARG A 59 -8.83 7.08 -7.22
CA ARG A 59 -8.90 6.30 -8.46
C ARG A 59 -7.94 6.91 -9.48
N ALA A 60 -6.76 6.32 -9.61
CA ALA A 60 -5.63 6.95 -10.31
C ALA A 60 -5.89 7.27 -11.79
N VAL A 61 -6.78 6.54 -12.46
CA VAL A 61 -7.13 6.79 -13.86
C VAL A 61 -8.03 8.03 -14.07
N ASP A 62 -8.63 8.55 -12.99
CA ASP A 62 -9.42 9.78 -13.03
C ASP A 62 -8.57 11.04 -12.92
N HIS A 63 -7.27 10.88 -12.62
CA HIS A 63 -6.33 11.97 -12.47
C HIS A 63 -5.35 12.01 -13.64
N ASP A 64 -5.01 13.23 -14.05
CA ASP A 64 -3.95 13.45 -15.00
C ASP A 64 -2.60 13.33 -14.30
N ILE A 65 -1.99 12.17 -14.42
CA ILE A 65 -0.69 11.83 -13.84
C ILE A 65 0.30 11.74 -14.98
N ALA A 66 1.22 12.69 -15.05
CA ALA A 66 2.29 12.71 -16.05
C ALA A 66 3.19 11.47 -15.90
N THR A 67 3.81 11.02 -16.99
CA THR A 67 4.86 9.99 -16.93
C THR A 67 6.21 10.65 -16.63
N GLY A 68 6.98 10.08 -15.72
CA GLY A 68 8.33 10.53 -15.42
C GLY A 68 8.71 10.32 -13.96
N VAL A 69 9.91 10.78 -13.58
CA VAL A 69 10.53 10.48 -12.28
C VAL A 69 10.93 11.75 -11.50
N TRP A 70 10.26 12.88 -11.74
CA TRP A 70 10.39 14.11 -10.95
C TRP A 70 9.14 14.38 -10.11
N PRO A 71 9.24 14.97 -8.90
CA PRO A 71 8.08 15.22 -8.04
C PRO A 71 6.94 16.00 -8.71
N ASP A 72 7.27 16.95 -9.58
CA ASP A 72 6.32 17.69 -10.41
C ASP A 72 6.82 17.69 -11.87
N MET A 73 6.11 17.00 -12.77
CA MET A 73 6.54 16.95 -14.17
C MET A 73 6.21 18.20 -14.97
N THR A 74 5.41 19.15 -14.44
CA THR A 74 5.18 20.44 -15.10
C THR A 74 6.46 21.28 -15.17
N GLU A 75 7.37 21.10 -14.21
CA GLU A 75 8.73 21.66 -14.24
C GLU A 75 9.63 20.97 -15.29
N HIS A 76 9.17 19.88 -15.88
CA HIS A 76 9.90 19.03 -16.83
C HIS A 76 9.15 18.82 -18.14
N GLY A 77 8.39 19.83 -18.58
CA GLY A 77 7.84 19.93 -19.93
C GLY A 77 6.48 19.27 -20.14
N TRP A 78 5.83 18.77 -19.08
CA TRP A 78 4.42 18.38 -19.15
C TRP A 78 3.52 19.61 -18.97
N GLU A 79 2.40 19.65 -19.70
CA GLU A 79 1.42 20.74 -19.59
C GLU A 79 0.68 20.71 -18.24
N SER A 80 0.46 19.51 -17.71
CA SER A 80 -0.24 19.26 -16.46
C SER A 80 0.31 18.03 -15.75
N ASP A 81 0.29 18.08 -14.42
CA ASP A 81 0.57 16.95 -13.55
C ASP A 81 -0.17 17.13 -12.22
N GLN A 82 -1.11 16.24 -11.91
CA GLN A 82 -1.82 16.25 -10.64
C GLN A 82 -1.07 15.49 -9.54
N TRP A 83 0.07 14.87 -9.87
CA TRP A 83 0.85 14.08 -8.93
C TRP A 83 1.23 14.82 -7.64
N PRO A 84 1.67 16.10 -7.63
CA PRO A 84 2.03 16.79 -6.39
C PRO A 84 0.91 16.82 -5.35
N VAL A 85 -0.34 17.00 -5.80
CA VAL A 85 -1.52 17.01 -4.92
C VAL A 85 -1.81 15.60 -4.40
N LEU A 86 -1.78 14.59 -5.27
CA LEU A 86 -1.99 13.19 -4.88
C LEU A 86 -0.91 12.70 -3.93
N TYR A 87 0.35 13.07 -4.19
CA TYR A 87 1.48 12.75 -3.34
C TYR A 87 1.30 13.30 -1.93
N SER A 88 0.87 14.56 -1.78
CA SER A 88 0.55 15.13 -0.46
C SER A 88 -0.49 14.28 0.28
N GLN A 89 -1.59 13.92 -0.39
CA GLN A 89 -2.63 13.07 0.21
C GLN A 89 -2.11 11.68 0.61
N ILE A 90 -1.20 11.11 -0.19
CA ILE A 90 -0.54 9.84 0.12
C ILE A 90 0.36 9.97 1.35
N MET A 91 1.12 11.06 1.44
CA MET A 91 2.05 11.29 2.54
C MET A 91 1.35 11.62 3.88
N ASP A 92 0.12 12.13 3.83
CA ASP A 92 -0.73 12.36 5.01
C ASP A 92 -1.31 11.05 5.61
N ALA A 93 -1.19 9.93 4.89
CA ALA A 93 -1.65 8.63 5.35
C ALA A 93 -0.55 7.86 6.12
N ASP A 94 -0.95 7.16 7.18
CA ASP A 94 -0.08 6.20 7.87
C ASP A 94 0.06 4.89 7.07
N ILE A 95 -0.97 4.55 6.29
CA ILE A 95 -1.06 3.31 5.49
C ILE A 95 -1.35 3.66 4.02
N LEU A 96 -0.56 3.10 3.11
CA LEU A 96 -0.81 3.10 1.67
C LEU A 96 -1.12 1.69 1.18
N VAL A 97 -2.28 1.51 0.55
CA VAL A 97 -2.61 0.25 -0.15
C VAL A 97 -2.70 0.52 -1.64
N LEU A 98 -1.82 -0.10 -2.42
CA LEU A 98 -1.88 -0.04 -3.88
C LEU A 98 -2.77 -1.17 -4.39
N CYS A 99 -3.78 -0.81 -5.19
CA CYS A 99 -4.82 -1.74 -5.60
C CYS A 99 -4.94 -1.76 -7.12
N GLY A 100 -5.08 -2.93 -7.74
CA GLY A 100 -5.26 -2.96 -9.19
C GLY A 100 -5.73 -4.30 -9.77
N PRO A 101 -6.09 -4.29 -11.06
CA PRO A 101 -6.38 -5.50 -11.80
C PRO A 101 -5.10 -6.18 -12.30
N VAL A 102 -5.16 -7.50 -12.48
CA VAL A 102 -4.17 -8.28 -13.22
C VAL A 102 -4.45 -8.23 -14.72
N TRP A 103 -3.40 -8.01 -15.52
CA TRP A 103 -3.44 -8.11 -16.98
C TRP A 103 -2.24 -8.92 -17.48
N LEU A 104 -2.50 -10.05 -18.15
CA LEU A 104 -1.46 -10.93 -18.67
C LEU A 104 -0.42 -11.33 -17.61
N GLY A 105 -0.87 -11.57 -16.37
CA GLY A 105 -0.02 -11.95 -15.25
C GLY A 105 0.78 -10.79 -14.61
N ASP A 106 0.61 -9.54 -15.06
CA ASP A 106 1.29 -8.37 -14.49
C ASP A 106 0.30 -7.27 -14.07
N ASN A 107 0.82 -6.29 -13.35
CA ASN A 107 0.11 -5.10 -12.90
C ASN A 107 -0.36 -4.25 -14.08
N SER A 108 -1.47 -3.53 -13.89
CA SER A 108 -1.96 -2.55 -14.86
C SER A 108 -0.93 -1.46 -15.18
N SER A 109 -1.02 -0.88 -16.38
CA SER A 109 -0.17 0.27 -16.75
C SER A 109 -0.34 1.46 -15.81
N VAL A 110 -1.55 1.66 -15.28
CA VAL A 110 -1.84 2.69 -14.27
C VAL A 110 -1.09 2.42 -12.97
N MET A 111 -1.00 1.15 -12.52
CA MET A 111 -0.24 0.76 -11.34
C MET A 111 1.26 1.03 -11.53
N LYS A 112 1.82 0.65 -12.68
CA LYS A 112 3.22 0.91 -13.01
C LYS A 112 3.52 2.41 -12.97
N ARG A 113 2.66 3.22 -13.59
CA ARG A 113 2.77 4.69 -13.54
C ARG A 113 2.74 5.21 -12.10
N VAL A 114 1.78 4.79 -11.27
CA VAL A 114 1.73 5.21 -9.85
C VAL A 114 3.02 4.85 -9.11
N ILE A 115 3.59 3.66 -9.33
CA ILE A 115 4.86 3.25 -8.71
C ILE A 115 6.02 4.13 -9.19
N GLU A 116 6.12 4.42 -10.48
CA GLU A 116 7.14 5.33 -11.03
C GLU A 116 7.03 6.72 -10.40
N ARG A 117 5.81 7.22 -10.19
CA ARG A 117 5.58 8.53 -9.59
C ARG A 117 5.82 8.54 -8.08
N LEU A 118 5.57 7.45 -7.36
CA LEU A 118 6.05 7.31 -5.98
C LEU A 118 7.57 7.34 -5.91
N TYR A 119 8.24 6.66 -6.84
CA TYR A 119 9.71 6.66 -6.93
C TYR A 119 10.29 8.02 -7.31
N ALA A 120 9.54 8.86 -8.03
CA ALA A 120 9.92 10.24 -8.34
C ALA A 120 10.22 11.08 -7.09
N CYS A 121 9.63 10.71 -5.95
CA CYS A 121 9.79 11.39 -4.66
C CYS A 121 10.80 10.69 -3.73
N SER A 122 11.54 9.69 -4.22
CA SER A 122 12.43 8.84 -3.39
C SER A 122 13.65 9.57 -2.81
N SER A 123 14.02 10.73 -3.35
CA SER A 123 15.10 11.58 -2.83
C SER A 123 14.66 12.52 -1.69
N ILE A 124 13.35 12.69 -1.49
CA ILE A 124 12.81 13.57 -0.46
C ILE A 124 13.09 12.95 0.91
N LEU A 125 13.48 13.80 1.88
CA LEU A 125 13.74 13.37 3.25
C LEU A 125 12.64 13.84 4.19
N ASN A 126 12.43 13.09 5.28
CA ASN A 126 11.62 13.53 6.42
C ASN A 126 12.45 14.41 7.37
N ASP A 127 11.80 14.97 8.40
CA ASP A 127 12.44 15.87 9.38
C ASP A 127 13.54 15.19 10.22
N GLN A 128 13.59 13.86 10.23
CA GLN A 128 14.64 13.08 10.87
C GLN A 128 15.84 12.85 9.96
N GLY A 129 15.79 13.27 8.69
CA GLY A 129 16.84 13.05 7.69
C GLY A 129 16.83 11.67 7.05
N GLN A 130 15.77 10.88 7.25
CA GLN A 130 15.53 9.61 6.55
C GLN A 130 14.74 9.86 5.26
N TYR A 131 14.59 8.87 4.39
CA TYR A 131 13.69 9.00 3.23
C TYR A 131 12.24 9.25 3.64
N ALA A 132 11.52 10.06 2.87
CA ALA A 132 10.23 10.63 3.24
C ALA A 132 9.17 9.58 3.64
N PHE A 133 9.20 8.39 3.02
CA PHE A 133 8.23 7.33 3.24
C PHE A 133 8.43 6.55 4.56
N TYR A 134 9.56 6.73 5.25
CA TYR A 134 9.84 6.04 6.52
C TYR A 134 8.73 6.29 7.56
N GLY A 135 8.45 5.27 8.37
CA GLY A 135 7.42 5.31 9.41
C GLY A 135 6.00 5.02 8.93
N ARG A 136 5.80 4.71 7.64
CA ARG A 136 4.50 4.34 7.05
C ARG A 136 4.45 2.87 6.69
N VAL A 137 3.24 2.35 6.46
CA VAL A 137 2.98 0.93 6.17
C VAL A 137 2.37 0.73 4.79
N GLY A 138 2.84 -0.29 4.06
CA GLY A 138 2.42 -0.60 2.69
C GLY A 138 1.67 -1.92 2.57
N GLY A 139 0.68 -1.98 1.67
CA GLY A 139 -0.05 -3.22 1.32
C GLY A 139 -0.53 -3.25 -0.14
N ALA A 140 -1.08 -4.40 -0.56
CA ALA A 140 -1.56 -4.61 -1.93
C ALA A 140 -2.92 -5.33 -1.99
N LEU A 141 -3.82 -4.86 -2.86
CA LEU A 141 -5.08 -5.56 -3.16
C LEU A 141 -5.24 -5.80 -4.66
N ILE A 142 -5.37 -7.05 -5.07
CA ILE A 142 -5.34 -7.41 -6.48
C ILE A 142 -6.57 -8.26 -6.86
N THR A 143 -7.19 -7.93 -7.99
CA THR A 143 -8.29 -8.71 -8.56
C THR A 143 -7.98 -9.11 -10.00
N GLY A 144 -8.47 -10.25 -10.45
CA GLY A 144 -8.36 -10.64 -11.85
C GLY A 144 -9.20 -11.87 -12.14
N ASN A 145 -9.43 -12.13 -13.42
CA ASN A 145 -10.25 -13.26 -13.85
C ASN A 145 -9.42 -14.55 -13.89
N GLU A 146 -8.10 -14.43 -14.03
CA GLU A 146 -7.13 -15.54 -14.08
C GLU A 146 -5.88 -15.20 -13.25
N ASP A 147 -4.88 -16.08 -13.29
CA ASP A 147 -3.64 -16.05 -12.48
C ASP A 147 -2.82 -14.74 -12.57
N GLY A 148 -2.12 -14.42 -11.48
CA GLY A 148 -1.15 -13.31 -11.42
C GLY A 148 -1.12 -12.51 -10.11
N VAL A 149 -2.04 -12.73 -9.16
CA VAL A 149 -2.10 -11.96 -7.89
C VAL A 149 -0.77 -11.92 -7.16
N LYS A 150 -0.13 -13.07 -6.94
CA LYS A 150 1.12 -13.14 -6.17
C LYS A 150 2.29 -12.49 -6.91
N HIS A 151 2.35 -12.61 -8.23
CA HIS A 151 3.38 -11.96 -9.03
C HIS A 151 3.22 -10.43 -9.00
N CYS A 152 1.98 -9.95 -9.13
CA CYS A 152 1.65 -8.52 -9.04
C CYS A 152 1.98 -7.96 -7.65
N ALA A 153 1.56 -8.66 -6.60
CA ALA A 153 1.81 -8.27 -5.21
C ALA A 153 3.30 -8.26 -4.88
N MET A 154 4.08 -9.23 -5.37
CA MET A 154 5.54 -9.25 -5.21
C MET A 154 6.17 -7.95 -5.72
N ASN A 155 5.80 -7.50 -6.92
CA ASN A 155 6.31 -6.26 -7.49
C ASN A 155 5.90 -5.02 -6.67
N ILE A 156 4.62 -4.92 -6.28
CA ILE A 156 4.09 -3.81 -5.50
C ILE A 156 4.77 -3.72 -4.13
N LEU A 157 4.77 -4.81 -3.38
CA LEU A 157 5.28 -4.83 -2.00
C LEU A 157 6.79 -4.59 -1.99
N TYR A 158 7.54 -5.13 -2.96
CA TYR A 158 8.96 -4.81 -3.12
C TYR A 158 9.17 -3.32 -3.41
N SER A 159 8.40 -2.72 -4.33
CA SER A 159 8.50 -1.30 -4.64
C SER A 159 8.21 -0.43 -3.43
N LEU A 160 7.12 -0.70 -2.68
CA LEU A 160 6.79 0.04 -1.47
C LEU A 160 7.88 -0.11 -0.39
N GLN A 161 8.37 -1.33 -0.17
CA GLN A 161 9.48 -1.59 0.75
C GLN A 161 10.72 -0.79 0.36
N HIS A 162 11.07 -0.80 -0.92
CA HIS A 162 12.26 -0.13 -1.44
C HIS A 162 12.21 1.40 -1.23
N LEU A 163 11.03 1.99 -1.31
CA LEU A 163 10.82 3.42 -1.04
C LEU A 163 10.95 3.77 0.45
N GLY A 164 10.72 2.81 1.35
CA GLY A 164 10.81 3.01 2.80
C GLY A 164 9.55 2.67 3.59
N TYR A 165 8.49 2.17 2.96
CA TYR A 165 7.34 1.63 3.70
C TYR A 165 7.73 0.34 4.42
N ALA A 166 7.21 0.15 5.64
CA ALA A 166 7.28 -1.13 6.32
C ALA A 166 6.16 -2.05 5.79
N ILE A 167 6.50 -3.32 5.54
CA ILE A 167 5.57 -4.33 5.01
C ILE A 167 5.33 -5.39 6.09
N PRO A 168 4.11 -5.57 6.61
CA PRO A 168 3.82 -6.61 7.60
C PRO A 168 3.71 -7.99 6.94
N PRO A 169 3.63 -9.08 7.74
CA PRO A 169 3.25 -10.39 7.22
C PRO A 169 1.87 -10.33 6.54
N GLN A 170 1.70 -11.08 5.44
CA GLN A 170 0.43 -11.15 4.70
C GLN A 170 -0.11 -9.75 4.31
N ALA A 171 0.78 -8.90 3.78
CA ALA A 171 0.46 -7.54 3.34
C ALA A 171 -0.28 -7.46 1.98
N ASP A 172 -0.61 -8.61 1.38
CA ASP A 172 -1.42 -8.72 0.19
C ASP A 172 -2.69 -9.55 0.41
N ALA A 173 -3.74 -9.20 -0.33
CA ALA A 173 -4.89 -10.05 -0.54
C ALA A 173 -5.44 -9.88 -1.96
N GLY A 174 -6.20 -10.86 -2.42
CA GLY A 174 -6.77 -10.81 -3.76
C GLY A 174 -7.81 -11.86 -4.04
N TRP A 175 -8.43 -11.71 -5.20
CA TRP A 175 -9.36 -12.70 -5.77
C TRP A 175 -8.98 -13.03 -7.20
N MET A 176 -8.96 -14.32 -7.52
CA MET A 176 -8.77 -14.86 -8.86
C MET A 176 -9.95 -15.77 -9.20
N GLY A 177 -10.43 -15.64 -10.43
CA GLY A 177 -11.37 -16.60 -11.02
C GLY A 177 -10.68 -17.90 -11.44
N GLU A 178 -11.46 -18.81 -12.01
CA GLU A 178 -10.93 -19.98 -12.71
C GLU A 178 -10.18 -19.56 -13.98
N ALA A 179 -9.14 -20.30 -14.35
CA ALA A 179 -8.42 -20.06 -15.60
C ALA A 179 -9.38 -20.10 -16.80
N GLY A 180 -9.45 -19.00 -17.54
CA GLY A 180 -10.40 -18.75 -18.61
C GLY A 180 -10.97 -17.32 -18.55
N PRO A 181 -11.75 -16.91 -19.56
CA PRO A 181 -12.34 -15.58 -19.66
C PRO A 181 -13.50 -15.36 -18.67
N GLY A 182 -13.53 -16.10 -17.56
CA GLY A 182 -14.63 -16.19 -16.60
C GLY A 182 -15.05 -14.84 -16.01
N PRO A 183 -16.10 -14.83 -15.17
CA PRO A 183 -16.61 -13.60 -14.59
C PRO A 183 -15.54 -12.86 -13.77
N SER A 184 -15.61 -11.53 -13.74
CA SER A 184 -14.79 -10.72 -12.83
C SER A 184 -15.36 -10.71 -11.41
N TYR A 185 -14.59 -10.20 -10.44
CA TYR A 185 -14.93 -10.22 -9.01
C TYR A 185 -16.38 -9.80 -8.69
N LEU A 186 -16.89 -8.68 -9.21
CA LEU A 186 -18.24 -8.19 -8.92
C LEU A 186 -19.32 -8.72 -9.87
N ASP A 187 -18.95 -9.50 -10.87
CA ASP A 187 -19.92 -10.00 -11.84
C ASP A 187 -20.86 -11.02 -11.18
N PRO A 188 -22.16 -11.04 -11.57
CA PRO A 188 -23.10 -12.02 -11.05
C PRO A 188 -22.62 -13.45 -11.26
N GLY A 189 -22.58 -14.24 -10.18
CA GLY A 189 -22.14 -15.64 -10.23
C GLY A 189 -20.63 -15.86 -10.24
N SER A 190 -19.82 -14.81 -10.05
CA SER A 190 -18.36 -14.95 -9.89
C SER A 190 -17.94 -15.71 -8.63
N GLY A 191 -18.77 -15.64 -7.58
CA GLY A 191 -18.42 -16.10 -6.23
C GLY A 191 -17.33 -15.26 -5.55
N GLY A 192 -16.97 -14.11 -6.13
CA GLY A 192 -15.91 -13.24 -5.64
C GLY A 192 -16.20 -12.63 -4.27
N PRO A 193 -17.29 -11.87 -4.10
CA PRO A 193 -17.62 -11.21 -2.85
C PRO A 193 -17.88 -12.20 -1.70
N GLU A 194 -18.28 -13.43 -2.03
CA GLU A 194 -18.55 -14.52 -1.09
C GLU A 194 -17.33 -15.39 -0.80
N ASN A 195 -16.22 -15.24 -1.55
CA ASN A 195 -15.07 -16.14 -1.42
C ASN A 195 -14.41 -16.04 -0.03
N ASP A 196 -14.48 -17.11 0.75
CA ASP A 196 -13.97 -17.15 2.13
C ASP A 196 -12.45 -16.89 2.21
N PHE A 197 -11.68 -17.46 1.28
CA PHE A 197 -10.22 -17.29 1.25
C PHE A 197 -9.84 -15.83 1.00
N THR A 198 -10.48 -15.17 0.02
CA THR A 198 -10.29 -13.74 -0.26
C THR A 198 -10.72 -12.90 0.93
N ASN A 199 -11.91 -13.14 1.50
CA ASN A 199 -12.44 -12.36 2.62
C ASN A 199 -11.57 -12.47 3.87
N ARG A 200 -11.15 -13.68 4.23
CA ARG A 200 -10.24 -13.93 5.35
C ARG A 200 -8.90 -13.23 5.17
N ASN A 201 -8.26 -13.38 4.01
CA ASN A 201 -6.95 -12.76 3.78
C ASN A 201 -7.06 -11.23 3.69
N THR A 202 -8.14 -10.69 3.15
CA THR A 202 -8.41 -9.23 3.14
C THR A 202 -8.56 -8.69 4.55
N ALA A 203 -9.27 -9.42 5.42
CA ALA A 203 -9.37 -9.06 6.83
C ALA A 203 -8.00 -9.11 7.53
N PHE A 204 -7.25 -10.20 7.36
CA PHE A 204 -5.93 -10.36 7.99
C PHE A 204 -4.93 -9.31 7.53
N MET A 205 -4.86 -9.05 6.23
CA MET A 205 -4.06 -7.97 5.67
C MET A 205 -4.43 -6.63 6.31
N SER A 206 -5.73 -6.31 6.38
CA SER A 206 -6.19 -5.03 6.95
C SER A 206 -5.78 -4.88 8.43
N TRP A 207 -5.93 -5.92 9.24
CA TRP A 207 -5.47 -5.91 10.64
C TRP A 207 -3.96 -5.79 10.75
N ASN A 208 -3.20 -6.54 9.97
CA ASN A 208 -1.73 -6.51 10.00
C ASN A 208 -1.17 -5.13 9.62
N LEU A 209 -1.80 -4.46 8.64
CA LEU A 209 -1.46 -3.08 8.27
C LEU A 209 -1.71 -2.11 9.44
N MET A 210 -2.89 -2.18 10.07
CA MET A 210 -3.23 -1.32 11.22
C MET A 210 -2.32 -1.58 12.43
N HIS A 211 -2.05 -2.84 12.75
CA HIS A 211 -1.15 -3.23 13.84
C HIS A 211 0.23 -2.62 13.66
N LEU A 212 0.85 -2.80 12.48
CA LEU A 212 2.18 -2.28 12.22
C LEU A 212 2.20 -0.75 12.15
N ALA A 213 1.17 -0.12 11.57
CA ALA A 213 1.09 1.32 11.46
C ALA A 213 0.98 1.97 12.84
N ALA A 214 0.16 1.42 13.73
CA ALA A 214 0.10 1.89 15.11
C ALA A 214 1.39 1.68 15.89
N LEU A 215 2.08 0.54 15.70
CA LEU A 215 3.39 0.31 16.33
C LEU A 215 4.40 1.38 15.91
N LEU A 216 4.47 1.70 14.62
CA LEU A 216 5.37 2.74 14.11
C LEU A 216 4.95 4.12 14.59
N LYS A 217 3.68 4.50 14.42
CA LYS A 217 3.17 5.83 14.80
C LYS A 217 3.36 6.12 16.28
N ARG A 218 2.98 5.16 17.14
CA ARG A 218 3.08 5.30 18.60
C ARG A 218 4.52 5.14 19.11
N GLY A 219 5.36 4.44 18.35
CA GLY A 219 6.79 4.28 18.62
C GLY A 219 7.68 5.42 18.13
N GLY A 220 7.12 6.43 17.45
CA GLY A 220 7.89 7.56 16.91
C GLY A 220 8.59 7.27 15.57
N GLY A 221 8.13 6.26 14.83
CA GLY A 221 8.65 5.87 13.52
C GLY A 221 9.77 4.83 13.57
N ILE A 222 10.53 4.71 12.48
CA ILE A 222 11.74 3.88 12.42
C ILE A 222 12.88 4.67 13.07
N PRO A 223 13.67 4.09 14.01
CA PRO A 223 14.81 4.78 14.60
C PRO A 223 15.75 5.39 13.55
N ALA A 224 16.11 6.66 13.74
CA ALA A 224 16.90 7.43 12.78
C ALA A 224 18.40 7.10 12.78
N HIS A 225 18.94 6.63 13.91
CA HIS A 225 20.36 6.30 13.97
C HIS A 225 20.74 5.28 12.89
N GLY A 226 21.74 5.61 12.08
CA GLY A 226 22.28 4.73 11.03
C GLY A 226 21.58 4.78 9.68
N ASN A 227 20.46 5.49 9.52
CA ASN A 227 19.73 5.58 8.24
C ASN A 227 19.37 7.03 7.84
N GLN A 228 20.17 7.99 8.32
CA GLN A 228 20.03 9.42 7.99
C GLN A 228 20.87 9.79 6.77
N ARG A 229 20.20 10.01 5.64
CA ARG A 229 20.86 10.38 4.38
C ARG A 229 21.53 11.76 4.47
N SER A 230 20.88 12.72 5.12
CA SER A 230 21.41 14.07 5.31
C SER A 230 22.74 14.07 6.07
N LEU A 231 22.86 13.27 7.12
CA LEU A 231 24.11 13.16 7.89
C LEU A 231 25.18 12.36 7.16
N TRP A 232 24.78 11.33 6.40
CA TRP A 232 25.71 10.64 5.50
C TRP A 232 26.33 11.59 4.48
N ASP A 233 25.51 12.42 3.84
CA ASP A 233 25.97 13.40 2.85
C ASP A 233 26.84 14.49 3.52
N ALA A 234 26.63 14.79 4.81
CA ALA A 234 27.48 15.67 5.62
C ALA A 234 28.81 15.02 6.08
N GLY A 235 29.10 13.77 5.68
CA GLY A 235 30.34 13.08 6.00
C GLY A 235 30.30 12.22 7.26
N CYS A 236 29.18 12.16 7.99
CA CYS A 236 29.03 11.23 9.10
C CYS A 236 29.03 9.78 8.56
N ARG A 237 29.76 8.89 9.23
CA ARG A 237 29.82 7.46 8.93
C ARG A 237 29.47 6.70 10.20
N PHE A 238 28.18 6.54 10.46
CA PHE A 238 27.66 5.87 11.65
C PHE A 238 28.10 4.41 11.67
N ASP A 239 29.02 4.06 12.56
CA ASP A 239 29.46 2.69 12.82
C ASP A 239 29.94 1.92 11.56
N PHE A 240 30.06 2.62 10.42
CA PHE A 240 30.46 2.06 9.15
C PHE A 240 31.99 1.93 9.20
N PRO A 241 32.53 0.70 9.10
CA PRO A 241 33.95 0.49 9.23
C PRO A 241 34.68 1.30 8.16
N ASN A 242 35.50 2.27 8.57
CA ASN A 242 36.32 3.05 7.66
C ASN A 242 37.57 2.21 7.29
N PRO A 243 37.72 1.79 6.02
CA PRO A 243 38.87 0.98 5.60
C PRO A 243 40.21 1.74 5.63
N GLU A 244 40.20 3.08 5.72
CA GLU A 244 41.42 3.90 5.70
C GLU A 244 42.05 4.15 7.08
N HIS A 245 41.39 3.69 8.15
CA HIS A 245 41.96 3.69 9.51
C HIS A 245 41.99 2.25 10.05
N ARG A 246 43.00 1.49 9.62
CA ARG A 246 43.51 0.30 10.33
C ARG A 246 44.98 0.49 10.63
#